data_AF-A0AAU9W6Z9-F1
#
_entry.id   AF-A0AAU9W6Z9-F1
#
_cell.length_a   1.000
_cell.length_b   1.000
_cell.length_c   1.000
_cell.angle_alpha   90.00
_cell.angle_beta   90.00
_cell.angle_gamma   90.00
#
_symmetry.space_group_name_H-M   'P 1'
#
loop_
_entity.id
_entity.type
_entity.pdbx_description
1 polymer ?
#
loop_
_entity_poly.entity_id
_entity_poly.type
_entity_poly.pdbx_seq_one_letter_code
_entity_poly.pdbx_strand_id
1 'polypeptide(L)'
;FRELLDILNKENLTDDEISAFETKAQSWGKQMVKMSGTGPGYSQTIIITPYMHSFVYHVPVMLHNHGSLKMFSGQGVEKKNDDLRCYFHRKINRWDAATNLLLVEKRQEELREEERAKQPYEKR
;
A
#
# COMPACT_ATOMS: atom_id res chain seq x y z
N PHE A 1 -1.59 15.66 -8.38
CA PHE A 1 -1.25 14.58 -7.43
C PHE A 1 -1.99 13.28 -7.72
N ARG A 2 -3.32 13.27 -7.84
CA ARG A 2 -4.11 12.05 -8.14
C ARG A 2 -3.60 11.24 -9.34
N GLU A 3 -3.32 11.89 -10.45
CA GLU A 3 -2.75 11.25 -11.64
C GLU A 3 -1.45 10.48 -11.38
N LEU A 4 -0.59 10.98 -10.47
CA LEU A 4 0.67 10.30 -10.13
C LEU A 4 0.40 9.02 -9.34
N LEU A 5 -0.61 9.02 -8.47
CA LEU A 5 -1.03 7.83 -7.73
C LEU A 5 -1.66 6.79 -8.65
N ASP A 6 -2.45 7.23 -9.63
CA ASP A 6 -3.07 6.32 -10.61
C ASP A 6 -2.01 5.59 -11.43
N ILE A 7 -0.91 6.27 -11.80
CA ILE A 7 0.24 5.67 -12.49
C ILE A 7 0.94 4.61 -11.60
N LEU A 8 1.16 4.89 -10.32
CA LEU A 8 1.82 3.96 -9.39
C LEU A 8 1.01 2.69 -9.11
N ASN A 9 -0.31 2.73 -9.31
CA ASN A 9 -1.19 1.59 -9.14
C ASN A 9 -1.30 0.69 -10.38
N LYS A 10 -0.52 0.96 -11.43
CA LYS A 10 -0.42 0.07 -12.60
C LYS A 10 0.54 -1.08 -12.31
N GLU A 11 0.20 -2.25 -12.84
CA GLU A 11 1.01 -3.47 -12.67
C GLU A 11 2.21 -3.50 -13.61
N ASN A 12 2.12 -2.86 -14.76
CA ASN A 12 3.21 -2.71 -15.71
C ASN A 12 3.15 -1.30 -16.29
N LEU A 13 4.29 -0.60 -16.27
CA LEU A 13 4.44 0.72 -16.88
C LEU A 13 5.39 0.63 -18.07
N THR A 14 5.15 1.46 -19.07
CA THR A 14 6.10 1.65 -20.18
C THR A 14 7.14 2.71 -19.83
N ASP A 15 8.30 2.71 -20.52
CA ASP A 15 9.36 3.71 -20.29
C ASP A 15 8.87 5.15 -20.52
N ASP A 16 7.97 5.37 -21.48
CA ASP A 16 7.34 6.66 -21.73
C ASP A 16 6.46 7.10 -20.54
N GLU A 17 5.70 6.18 -19.95
CA GLU A 17 4.87 6.45 -18.77
C GLU A 17 5.73 6.77 -17.54
N ILE A 18 6.87 6.08 -17.39
CA ILE A 18 7.83 6.33 -16.30
C ILE A 18 8.48 7.71 -16.48
N SER A 19 8.91 8.06 -17.69
CA SER A 19 9.49 9.38 -17.99
C SER A 19 8.48 10.51 -17.76
N ALA A 20 7.22 10.29 -18.14
CA ALA A 20 6.13 11.21 -17.86
C ALA A 20 5.86 11.33 -16.35
N PHE A 21 5.89 10.22 -15.61
CA PHE A 21 5.77 10.21 -14.15
C PHE A 21 6.88 11.03 -13.50
N GLU A 22 8.14 10.82 -13.89
CA GLU A 22 9.29 11.55 -13.34
C GLU A 22 9.14 13.06 -13.53
N THR A 23 8.82 13.49 -14.75
CA THR A 23 8.64 14.91 -15.07
C THR A 23 7.52 15.53 -14.21
N LYS A 24 6.39 14.82 -14.08
CA LYS A 24 5.25 15.28 -13.26
C LYS A 24 5.58 15.29 -11.77
N ALA A 25 6.30 14.29 -11.27
CA ALA A 25 6.71 14.19 -9.86
C ALA A 25 7.68 15.32 -9.48
N GLN A 26 8.68 15.60 -10.33
CA GLN A 26 9.59 16.73 -10.12
C GLN A 26 8.87 18.08 -10.17
N SER A 27 7.94 18.27 -11.11
CA SER A 27 7.12 19.49 -11.19
C SER A 27 6.29 19.70 -9.91
N TRP A 28 5.65 18.63 -9.44
CA TRP A 28 4.92 18.63 -8.17
C TRP A 28 5.83 18.95 -6.97
N GLY A 29 7.00 18.33 -6.88
CA GLY A 29 7.98 18.63 -5.82
C GLY A 29 8.41 20.10 -5.80
N LYS A 30 8.69 20.68 -6.98
CA LYS A 30 9.01 22.12 -7.12
C LYS A 30 7.85 23.02 -6.67
N GLN A 31 6.61 22.63 -6.96
CA GLN A 31 5.43 23.36 -6.49
C GLN A 31 5.34 23.35 -4.96
N MET A 32 5.59 22.20 -4.32
CA MET A 32 5.57 22.09 -2.86
C MET A 32 6.60 23.01 -2.19
N VAL A 33 7.82 23.09 -2.75
CA VAL A 33 8.85 24.02 -2.27
C VAL A 33 8.42 25.48 -2.42
N LYS A 34 7.79 25.84 -3.54
CA LYS A 34 7.32 27.22 -3.79
C LYS A 34 6.22 27.66 -2.83
N MET A 35 5.45 26.72 -2.29
CA MET A 35 4.40 27.03 -1.31
C MET A 35 4.96 27.29 0.10
N SER A 36 6.28 27.19 0.28
CA SER A 36 6.93 27.48 1.55
C SER A 36 6.64 28.89 2.06
N GLY A 37 6.10 28.96 3.28
CA GLY A 37 5.78 30.21 3.95
C GLY A 37 4.54 30.93 3.41
N THR A 38 3.79 30.37 2.46
CA THR A 38 2.65 31.07 1.84
C THR A 38 1.36 31.05 2.66
N GLY A 39 1.31 30.34 3.78
CA GLY A 39 0.13 30.33 4.66
C GLY A 39 0.11 29.22 5.71
N PRO A 40 -0.99 29.16 6.50
CA PRO A 40 -1.20 28.11 7.50
C PRO A 40 -1.06 26.72 6.88
N GLY A 41 -0.22 25.87 7.48
CA GLY A 41 0.09 24.53 6.96
C GLY A 41 1.34 24.45 6.08
N TYR A 42 1.82 25.57 5.52
CA TYR A 42 3.07 25.65 4.75
C TYR A 42 4.13 26.52 5.43
N SER A 43 3.86 26.98 6.66
CA SER A 43 4.77 27.79 7.47
C SER A 43 5.79 26.95 8.26
N GLN A 44 5.78 25.62 8.11
CA GLN A 44 6.72 24.75 8.81
C GLN A 44 8.13 24.89 8.23
N THR A 45 9.14 24.71 9.09
CA THR A 45 10.56 24.67 8.68
C THR A 45 10.89 23.47 7.80
N ILE A 46 10.11 22.40 7.87
CA ILE A 46 10.29 21.18 7.06
C ILE A 46 9.03 20.92 6.25
N ILE A 47 9.05 21.33 4.98
CA ILE A 47 7.93 21.17 4.05
C ILE A 47 8.09 19.91 3.20
N ILE A 48 9.33 19.49 2.99
CA ILE A 48 9.66 18.30 2.24
C ILE A 48 9.91 17.16 3.22
N THR A 49 9.02 16.19 3.22
CA THR A 49 9.17 14.98 4.04
C THR A 49 10.08 13.95 3.33
N PRO A 50 10.66 12.98 4.06
CA PRO A 50 11.42 11.90 3.45
C PRO A 50 10.64 11.15 2.36
N TYR A 51 9.35 10.91 2.55
CA TYR A 51 8.50 10.28 1.53
C TYR A 51 8.39 11.12 0.27
N MET A 52 8.32 12.45 0.37
CA MET A 52 8.31 13.32 -0.80
C MET A 52 9.64 13.28 -1.55
N HIS A 53 10.76 13.25 -0.83
CA HIS A 53 12.08 13.09 -1.43
C HIS A 53 12.18 11.75 -2.18
N SER A 54 11.86 10.64 -1.51
CA SER A 54 11.86 9.32 -2.12
C SER A 54 10.92 9.23 -3.32
N PHE A 55 9.74 9.83 -3.22
CA PHE A 55 8.76 9.86 -4.30
C PHE A 55 9.27 10.58 -5.56
N VAL A 56 9.99 11.70 -5.39
CA VAL A 56 10.49 12.49 -6.52
C VAL A 56 11.76 11.89 -7.12
N TYR A 57 12.67 11.37 -6.30
CA TYR A 57 14.02 10.99 -6.75
C TYR A 57 14.29 9.49 -6.81
N HIS A 58 13.64 8.68 -5.96
CA HIS A 58 13.92 7.25 -5.86
C HIS A 58 12.84 6.39 -6.54
N VAL A 59 11.58 6.79 -6.48
CA VAL A 59 10.49 6.04 -7.13
C VAL A 59 10.70 5.94 -8.66
N PRO A 60 11.08 6.99 -9.41
CA PRO A 60 11.37 6.84 -10.84
C PRO A 60 12.47 5.82 -11.14
N VAL A 61 13.54 5.83 -10.35
CA VAL A 61 14.64 4.86 -10.46
C VAL A 61 14.13 3.43 -10.23
N MET A 62 13.30 3.22 -9.21
CA MET A 62 12.70 1.92 -8.94
C MET A 62 11.75 1.48 -10.05
N LEU A 63 10.98 2.40 -10.63
CA LEU A 63 10.10 2.10 -11.76
C LEU A 63 10.89 1.70 -13.01
N HIS A 64 12.01 2.36 -13.32
CA HIS A 64 12.88 1.94 -14.42
C HIS A 64 13.49 0.55 -14.19
N ASN A 65 13.89 0.25 -12.95
CA ASN A 65 14.54 -1.03 -12.65
C ASN A 65 13.55 -2.21 -12.57
N HIS A 66 12.30 -1.97 -12.18
CA HIS A 66 11.36 -3.03 -11.82
C HIS A 66 10.02 -2.99 -12.57
N GLY A 67 9.76 -1.95 -13.36
CA GLY A 67 8.55 -1.79 -14.19
C GLY A 67 7.25 -1.47 -13.44
N SER A 68 7.19 -1.71 -12.12
CA SER A 68 6.05 -1.34 -11.27
C SER A 68 6.43 -1.32 -9.80
N LEU A 69 5.80 -0.41 -9.05
CA LEU A 69 5.89 -0.38 -7.59
C LEU A 69 4.76 -1.17 -6.92
N LYS A 70 3.59 -1.31 -7.57
CA LYS A 70 2.41 -1.99 -7.02
C LYS A 70 2.69 -3.46 -6.70
N MET A 71 3.45 -4.13 -7.57
CA MET A 71 3.84 -5.52 -7.37
C MET A 71 4.62 -5.76 -6.08
N PHE A 72 5.31 -4.73 -5.56
CA PHE A 72 6.11 -4.78 -4.34
C PHE A 72 5.41 -4.13 -3.14
N SER A 73 4.10 -3.90 -3.22
CA SER A 73 3.36 -3.29 -2.12
C SER A 73 3.24 -4.23 -0.91
N GLY A 74 3.32 -3.66 0.30
CA GLY A 74 3.14 -4.39 1.55
C GLY A 74 1.67 -4.66 1.92
N GLN A 75 0.71 -4.28 1.07
CA GLN A 75 -0.73 -4.32 1.41
C GLN A 75 -1.21 -5.73 1.75
N GLY A 76 -0.70 -6.75 1.05
CA GLY A 76 -1.04 -8.15 1.32
C GLY A 76 -0.57 -8.60 2.71
N VAL A 77 0.62 -8.15 3.13
CA VAL A 77 1.18 -8.48 4.46
C VAL A 77 0.37 -7.80 5.56
N GLU A 78 0.00 -6.53 5.38
CA GLU A 78 -0.83 -5.81 6.36
C GLU A 78 -2.22 -6.45 6.49
N LYS A 79 -2.84 -6.85 5.37
CA LYS A 79 -4.12 -7.55 5.39
C LYS A 79 -4.01 -8.90 6.11
N LYS A 80 -2.93 -9.63 5.85
CA LYS A 80 -2.65 -10.90 6.52
C LYS A 80 -2.44 -10.71 8.03
N ASN A 81 -1.73 -9.66 8.44
CA ASN A 81 -1.56 -9.33 9.86
C ASN A 81 -2.90 -9.05 10.56
N ASP A 82 -3.80 -8.32 9.91
CA ASP A 82 -5.16 -8.06 10.40
C ASP A 82 -5.97 -9.36 10.59
N ASP A 83 -5.89 -10.27 9.62
CA ASP A 83 -6.57 -11.57 9.69
C ASP A 83 -5.99 -12.45 10.81
N LEU A 84 -4.65 -12.52 10.93
CA LEU A 84 -3.99 -13.27 12.01
C LEU A 84 -4.33 -12.71 13.38
N ARG A 85 -4.42 -11.38 13.52
CA ARG A 85 -4.89 -10.74 14.76
C ARG A 85 -6.31 -11.17 15.10
N CYS A 86 -7.20 -11.22 14.11
CA CYS A 86 -8.56 -11.71 14.30
C CYS A 86 -8.59 -13.17 14.76
N TYR A 87 -7.76 -14.03 14.18
CA TYR A 87 -7.68 -15.44 14.55
C TYR A 87 -7.13 -15.62 15.96
N PHE A 88 -6.11 -14.86 16.34
CA PHE A 88 -5.52 -14.87 17.68
C PHE A 88 -6.56 -14.65 18.78
N HIS A 89 -7.51 -13.72 18.55
CA HIS A 89 -8.53 -13.39 19.53
C HIS A 89 -9.74 -14.33 19.51
N ARG A 90 -10.07 -14.95 18.38
CA ARG A 90 -11.38 -15.62 18.18
C ARG A 90 -11.30 -17.11 17.86
N LYS A 91 -10.19 -17.61 17.31
CA LYS A 91 -10.15 -18.93 16.66
C LYS A 91 -9.12 -19.91 17.26
N ILE A 92 -8.24 -19.48 18.16
CA ILE A 92 -7.18 -20.34 18.70
C ILE A 92 -7.16 -20.39 20.23
N ASN A 93 -6.62 -21.50 20.76
CA ASN A 93 -6.13 -21.58 22.12
C ASN A 93 -4.71 -20.99 22.18
N ARG A 94 -4.37 -20.23 23.22
CA ARG A 94 -3.14 -19.41 23.31
C ARG A 94 -1.93 -20.15 23.89
N TRP A 95 -2.03 -21.45 24.11
CA TRP A 95 -0.95 -22.26 24.68
C TRP A 95 0.26 -22.36 23.74
N ASP A 96 0.00 -22.48 22.43
CA ASP A 96 1.00 -22.35 21.37
C ASP A 96 0.41 -21.48 20.24
N ALA A 97 0.43 -20.16 20.46
CA ALA A 97 -0.25 -19.23 19.57
C ALA A 97 0.34 -19.20 18.16
N ALA A 98 1.66 -19.32 18.02
CA ALA A 98 2.33 -19.24 16.72
C ALA A 98 1.94 -20.42 15.84
N THR A 99 2.07 -21.65 16.37
CA THR A 99 1.70 -22.87 15.63
C THR A 99 0.20 -22.87 15.32
N ASN A 100 -0.65 -22.51 16.29
CA ASN A 100 -2.10 -22.51 16.08
C ASN A 100 -2.54 -21.48 15.03
N LEU A 101 -1.92 -20.30 14.96
CA LEU A 101 -2.20 -19.32 13.92
C LEU A 101 -1.87 -19.85 12.53
N LEU A 102 -0.69 -20.47 12.37
CA LEU A 102 -0.27 -21.06 11.09
C LEU A 102 -1.18 -22.22 10.68
N LEU A 103 -1.60 -23.06 11.62
CA LEU A 103 -2.54 -24.16 11.36
C LEU A 103 -3.92 -23.66 10.93
N VAL A 104 -4.44 -22.59 11.58
CA VAL A 104 -5.70 -21.98 11.17
C VAL A 104 -5.57 -21.39 9.77
N GLU A 105 -4.49 -20.67 9.49
CA GLU A 105 -4.24 -20.10 8.16
C GLU A 105 -4.21 -21.18 7.08
N LYS A 106 -3.43 -22.26 7.31
CA LYS A 106 -3.33 -23.37 6.36
C LYS A 106 -4.69 -24.03 6.09
N ARG A 107 -5.49 -24.21 7.15
CA ARG A 107 -6.85 -24.73 7.02
C ARG A 107 -7.77 -23.81 6.21
N GLN A 108 -7.67 -22.49 6.37
CA GLN A 108 -8.45 -21.56 5.55
C GLN A 108 -8.02 -21.60 4.07
N GLU A 109 -6.74 -21.81 3.80
CA GLU A 109 -6.23 -21.98 2.44
C GLU A 109 -6.80 -23.25 1.77
N GLU A 110 -6.79 -24.38 2.48
CA GLU A 110 -7.31 -25.66 1.98
C GLU A 110 -8.84 -25.65 1.77
N LEU A 111 -9.57 -24.92 2.62
CA LEU A 111 -11.04 -24.83 2.56
C LEU A 111 -11.54 -23.65 1.73
N ARG A 112 -10.67 -22.98 0.96
CA ARG A 112 -11.02 -21.77 0.20
C ARG A 112 -12.14 -22.02 -0.82
N GLU A 113 -12.16 -23.20 -1.44
CA GLU A 113 -13.17 -23.59 -2.43
C GLU A 113 -14.51 -24.02 -1.77
N GLU A 114 -14.45 -24.40 -0.50
CA GLU A 114 -15.58 -24.87 0.30
C GLU A 114 -16.18 -23.74 1.17
N GLU A 115 -15.89 -22.48 0.84
CA GLU A 115 -16.33 -21.34 1.64
C GLU A 115 -17.85 -21.22 1.63
N ARG A 116 -18.46 -21.32 2.81
CA ARG A 116 -19.91 -21.31 2.95
C ARG A 116 -20.47 -19.95 2.54
N ALA A 117 -21.38 -19.96 1.56
CA ALA A 117 -22.10 -18.75 1.16
C ALA A 117 -22.79 -18.10 2.37
N LYS A 118 -22.56 -16.79 2.55
CA LYS A 118 -23.17 -16.03 3.63
C LYS A 118 -24.69 -16.03 3.44
N GLN A 119 -25.42 -16.60 4.39
CA GLN A 119 -26.88 -16.60 4.30
C GLN A 119 -27.41 -15.15 4.33
N PRO A 120 -28.37 -14.81 3.46
CA PRO A 120 -29.03 -13.51 3.51
C PRO A 120 -29.77 -13.38 4.84
N TYR A 121 -29.44 -12.32 5.59
CA TYR A 121 -30.14 -12.00 6.84
C TYR A 121 -31.28 -11.03 6.53
N GLU A 122 -32.51 -11.52 6.64
CA GLU A 122 -33.69 -10.66 6.64
C GLU A 122 -33.96 -10.19 8.07
N LYS A 123 -33.80 -8.89 8.29
CA LYS A 123 -34.12 -8.24 9.56
C LYS A 123 -35.64 -8.07 9.65
N ARG A 124 -36.28 -8.77 10.58
CA ARG A 124 -37.68 -8.55 10.96
C ARG A 124 -37.83 -7.33 11.84
#